data_AF-A0A1H1HPU9-F1
#
_entry.id   AF-A0A1H1HPU9-F1
#
_cell.length_a   1.000
_cell.length_b   1.000
_cell.length_c   1.000
_cell.angle_alpha   90.00
_cell.angle_beta   90.00
_cell.angle_gamma   90.00
#
_symmetry.space_group_name_H-M   'P 1'
#
loop_
_entity.id
_entity.type
_entity.pdbx_description
1 polymer ?
#
loop_
_entity_poly.entity_id
_entity_poly.type
_entity_poly.pdbx_seq_one_letter_code
_entity_poly.pdbx_strand_id
1 'polypeptide(L)'
;MRRSGRARYASAAVVSVVLLGLGGGLAACGDSASSDVQKMLDGYATALGEGKAVAAAAFTSSPDVAGGVIGRTLRDMNAKTVEVKASNVQRYSGGNATFDVKTHWNFGDGRDWDYTTKGSASELSIGWRISWDPAVLAPGLTPQTAIRQIRTDAKAPKVFGADKSELMFAGTVHRLTVDPNKTKNLSDSLSRVAKIVSPVAPLVTPESLAAKAKADPGKPVPVVDLRDDDYGVLGDDLKAVPGLQDTTADDLLIANRQLFSPLFDGIKGAWQANRDATAGWEVQLLTNGKPPTKIVGFQGPPGPDLRAAMDPKVQLDVENAVVQLGQPAAMVVLSVSTGAVLAAAQNTQASGIATDWALNGLSTTGPVLEPLYQEVNAAAGNDAGKQGALLAPLGMGTEFAMTGVKTTTAQLPGTGGRGAAELGADTVKASPFGMAVLASAIAKGRTTAPYVVQGQTAKPSAPLGEVDEKILKAVRAKMDATVSPSGDGSDLVSTKAKGLVGTNGPEGPGWFIGYRGDQAFAIMVTGERSGAGSLQVAGAYLK
;
A
#
# COMPACT_ATOMS: atom_id res chain seq x y z
N MET A 1 2.11 -35.52 -46.62
CA MET A 1 1.57 -36.70 -45.92
C MET A 1 0.66 -36.22 -44.80
N ARG A 2 -0.62 -36.65 -44.82
CA ARG A 2 -1.59 -36.90 -43.72
C ARG A 2 -1.50 -36.07 -42.42
N ARG A 3 -2.58 -35.54 -41.84
CA ARG A 3 -4.03 -35.50 -42.17
C ARG A 3 -4.67 -34.46 -41.24
N SER A 4 -5.58 -33.68 -41.81
CA SER A 4 -6.48 -32.70 -41.19
C SER A 4 -7.62 -33.35 -40.38
N GLY A 5 -8.13 -32.62 -39.37
CA GLY A 5 -9.41 -32.91 -38.71
C GLY A 5 -10.10 -31.64 -38.21
N ARG A 6 -10.76 -30.89 -39.13
CA ARG A 6 -11.79 -29.90 -38.80
C ARG A 6 -13.14 -30.63 -38.83
N ALA A 7 -13.92 -30.53 -37.75
CA ALA A 7 -15.31 -30.96 -37.74
C ALA A 7 -16.22 -29.72 -37.85
N ARG A 8 -16.96 -29.66 -38.96
CA ARG A 8 -18.17 -28.85 -39.15
C ARG A 8 -19.35 -29.82 -39.09
N TYR A 9 -20.38 -29.51 -38.32
CA TYR A 9 -21.78 -29.88 -38.55
C TYR A 9 -22.63 -28.90 -37.74
N ALA A 10 -23.86 -28.52 -38.07
CA ALA A 10 -24.64 -28.40 -39.31
C ALA A 10 -26.00 -27.90 -38.79
N SER A 11 -26.51 -26.80 -39.33
CA SER A 11 -27.85 -26.30 -39.03
C SER A 11 -28.89 -27.32 -39.50
N ALA A 12 -29.84 -27.67 -38.63
CA ALA A 12 -31.04 -28.40 -39.01
C ALA A 12 -32.27 -27.54 -38.69
N ALA A 13 -32.88 -27.02 -39.75
CA ALA A 13 -34.22 -26.45 -39.72
C ALA A 13 -35.24 -27.60 -39.76
N VAL A 14 -36.24 -27.54 -38.88
CA VAL A 14 -37.44 -28.37 -38.94
C VAL A 14 -38.64 -27.42 -38.92
N VAL A 15 -39.47 -27.52 -39.97
CA VAL A 15 -40.72 -26.78 -40.18
C VAL A 15 -41.88 -27.76 -40.00
N SER A 16 -43.03 -27.23 -39.57
CA SER A 16 -44.40 -27.81 -39.55
C SER A 16 -44.75 -28.52 -38.24
N VAL A 17 -45.94 -28.37 -37.63
CA VAL A 17 -47.29 -28.15 -38.19
C VAL A 17 -48.13 -27.32 -37.19
N VAL A 18 -48.86 -26.33 -37.70
CA VAL A 18 -49.98 -25.67 -37.00
C VAL A 18 -51.18 -26.63 -37.02
N LEU A 19 -51.62 -27.08 -35.85
CA LEU A 19 -52.91 -27.74 -35.65
C LEU A 19 -53.80 -26.83 -34.80
N LEU A 20 -54.71 -26.15 -35.49
CA LEU A 20 -55.91 -25.55 -34.91
C LEU A 20 -56.86 -26.69 -34.53
N GLY A 21 -56.96 -26.96 -33.22
CA GLY A 21 -57.94 -27.86 -32.62
C GLY A 21 -58.67 -27.14 -31.49
N LEU A 22 -59.90 -26.73 -31.78
CA LEU A 22 -60.86 -26.19 -30.83
C LEU A 22 -61.30 -27.26 -29.80
N GLY A 23 -61.42 -26.83 -28.55
CA GLY A 23 -62.49 -27.29 -27.65
C GLY A 23 -62.28 -28.61 -26.90
N GLY A 24 -61.84 -28.49 -25.64
CA GLY A 24 -61.89 -29.57 -24.66
C GLY A 24 -61.25 -29.13 -23.34
N GLY A 25 -62.02 -28.42 -22.51
CA GLY A 25 -61.57 -27.95 -21.20
C GLY A 25 -61.18 -29.12 -20.29
N LEU A 26 -59.87 -29.32 -20.13
CA LEU A 26 -59.31 -29.95 -18.94
C LEU A 26 -58.69 -28.82 -18.13
N ALA A 27 -59.39 -28.43 -17.06
CA ALA A 27 -58.82 -27.64 -15.99
C ALA A 27 -57.64 -28.45 -15.42
N ALA A 28 -56.43 -28.16 -15.92
CA ALA A 28 -55.22 -28.49 -15.22
C ALA A 28 -55.18 -27.60 -13.98
N CYS A 29 -55.81 -28.06 -12.88
CA CYS A 29 -55.49 -27.64 -11.53
C CYS A 29 -54.05 -28.09 -11.24
N GLY A 30 -53.08 -27.48 -11.93
CA GLY A 30 -51.68 -27.45 -11.55
C GLY A 30 -51.57 -26.59 -10.30
N ASP A 31 -51.88 -27.23 -9.18
CA ASP A 31 -51.65 -26.89 -7.78
C ASP A 31 -51.19 -25.44 -7.49
N SER A 32 -52.10 -24.47 -7.62
CA SER A 32 -51.86 -23.05 -7.30
C SER A 32 -51.31 -22.87 -5.88
N ALA A 33 -51.63 -23.80 -4.97
CA ALA A 33 -51.17 -23.84 -3.60
C ALA A 33 -49.67 -24.18 -3.43
N SER A 34 -49.06 -24.92 -4.37
CA SER A 34 -47.61 -25.12 -4.43
C SER A 34 -46.88 -23.87 -4.93
N SER A 35 -47.54 -23.12 -5.82
CA SER A 35 -47.00 -21.87 -6.38
C SER A 35 -46.88 -20.75 -5.34
N ASP A 36 -47.72 -20.75 -4.30
CA ASP A 36 -47.70 -19.72 -3.26
C ASP A 36 -46.57 -19.93 -2.25
N VAL A 37 -46.25 -21.19 -1.91
CA VAL A 37 -45.05 -21.51 -1.12
C VAL A 37 -43.80 -21.13 -1.91
N GLN A 38 -43.75 -21.47 -3.20
CA GLN A 38 -42.61 -21.12 -4.05
C GLN A 38 -42.41 -19.60 -4.14
N LYS A 39 -43.47 -18.81 -4.37
CA LYS A 39 -43.37 -17.33 -4.39
C LYS A 39 -42.83 -16.76 -3.07
N MET A 40 -43.28 -17.29 -1.94
CA MET A 40 -42.79 -16.88 -0.62
C MET A 40 -41.29 -17.18 -0.48
N LEU A 41 -40.86 -18.37 -0.90
CA LEU A 41 -39.46 -18.78 -0.88
C LEU A 41 -38.60 -18.00 -1.86
N ASP A 42 -39.11 -17.67 -3.04
CA ASP A 42 -38.42 -16.81 -4.03
C ASP A 42 -38.23 -15.39 -3.47
N GLY A 43 -39.21 -14.86 -2.75
CA GLY A 43 -39.10 -13.58 -2.04
C GLY A 43 -38.04 -13.61 -0.94
N TYR A 44 -38.01 -14.67 -0.14
CA TYR A 44 -36.96 -14.90 0.87
C TYR A 44 -35.56 -14.99 0.24
N ALA A 45 -35.42 -15.81 -0.81
CA ALA A 45 -34.17 -16.02 -1.52
C ALA A 45 -33.66 -14.73 -2.19
N THR A 46 -34.55 -13.98 -2.84
CA THR A 46 -34.24 -12.68 -3.44
C THR A 46 -33.76 -11.69 -2.38
N ALA A 47 -34.48 -11.57 -1.27
CA ALA A 47 -34.11 -10.65 -0.20
C ALA A 47 -32.76 -11.01 0.44
N LEU A 48 -32.44 -12.30 0.61
CA LEU A 48 -31.10 -12.72 1.02
C LEU A 48 -30.04 -12.37 -0.02
N GLY A 49 -30.31 -12.67 -1.30
CA GLY A 49 -29.44 -12.36 -2.43
C GLY A 49 -29.06 -10.88 -2.53
N GLU A 50 -30.02 -10.01 -2.24
CA GLU A 50 -29.87 -8.55 -2.23
C GLU A 50 -29.30 -7.99 -0.91
N GLY A 51 -28.98 -8.84 0.07
CA GLY A 51 -28.49 -8.43 1.38
C GLY A 51 -29.53 -7.74 2.28
N LYS A 52 -30.82 -7.86 1.97
CA LYS A 52 -31.93 -7.20 2.67
C LYS A 52 -32.42 -8.05 3.84
N ALA A 53 -31.67 -8.04 4.95
CA ALA A 53 -31.93 -8.87 6.13
C ALA A 53 -33.35 -8.76 6.69
N VAL A 54 -33.88 -7.54 6.83
CA VAL A 54 -35.23 -7.29 7.37
C VAL A 54 -36.31 -7.80 6.42
N ALA A 55 -36.13 -7.62 5.10
CA ALA A 55 -37.07 -8.11 4.09
C ALA A 55 -37.09 -9.65 4.05
N ALA A 56 -35.92 -10.30 4.15
CA ALA A 56 -35.85 -11.77 4.23
C ALA A 56 -36.54 -12.28 5.50
N ALA A 57 -36.30 -11.63 6.64
CA ALA A 57 -36.88 -12.02 7.92
C ALA A 57 -38.41 -11.97 7.94
N ALA A 58 -39.04 -11.07 7.18
CA ALA A 58 -40.49 -10.94 7.09
C ALA A 58 -41.20 -12.20 6.53
N PHE A 59 -40.48 -13.05 5.80
CA PHE A 59 -40.98 -14.33 5.29
C PHE A 59 -40.90 -15.49 6.31
N THR A 60 -40.40 -15.23 7.53
CA THR A 60 -40.18 -16.24 8.56
C THR A 60 -41.25 -16.18 9.65
N SER A 61 -41.39 -17.26 10.44
CA SER A 61 -42.29 -17.33 11.60
C SER A 61 -41.81 -16.48 12.78
N SER A 62 -40.60 -15.92 12.74
CA SER A 62 -40.03 -15.12 13.84
C SER A 62 -39.15 -13.97 13.30
N PRO A 63 -39.75 -12.94 12.68
CA PRO A 63 -39.01 -11.90 11.96
C PRO A 63 -37.95 -11.15 12.80
N ASP A 64 -38.23 -10.84 14.06
CA ASP A 64 -37.29 -10.08 14.91
C ASP A 64 -36.01 -10.88 15.18
N VAL A 65 -36.16 -12.16 15.53
CA VAL A 65 -35.02 -13.06 15.79
C VAL A 65 -34.28 -13.37 14.48
N ALA A 66 -35.03 -13.64 13.41
CA ALA A 66 -34.46 -13.97 12.10
C ALA A 66 -33.65 -12.80 11.52
N GLY A 67 -34.17 -11.57 11.60
CA GLY A 67 -33.50 -10.38 11.08
C GLY A 67 -32.15 -10.14 11.73
N GLY A 68 -32.02 -10.38 13.03
CA GLY A 68 -30.75 -10.28 13.75
C GLY A 68 -29.72 -11.30 13.28
N VAL A 69 -30.11 -12.57 13.10
CA VAL A 69 -29.21 -13.65 12.65
C VAL A 69 -28.81 -13.48 11.19
N ILE A 70 -29.77 -13.20 10.30
CA ILE A 70 -29.53 -12.96 8.88
C ILE A 70 -28.62 -11.74 8.70
N GLY A 71 -28.92 -10.64 9.39
CA GLY A 71 -28.14 -9.41 9.30
C GLY A 71 -26.70 -9.58 9.77
N ARG A 72 -26.46 -10.32 10.87
CA ARG A 72 -25.08 -10.65 11.30
C ARG A 72 -24.37 -11.52 10.27
N THR A 73 -25.03 -12.58 9.80
CA THR A 73 -24.46 -13.52 8.82
C THR A 73 -24.02 -12.81 7.54
N LEU A 74 -24.90 -11.99 6.95
CA LEU A 74 -24.58 -11.24 5.73
C LEU A 74 -23.39 -10.29 5.91
N ARG A 75 -23.28 -9.64 7.08
CA ARG A 75 -22.16 -8.74 7.40
C ARG A 75 -20.86 -9.52 7.62
N ASP A 76 -20.89 -10.52 8.49
CA ASP A 76 -19.67 -11.21 8.94
C ASP A 76 -19.08 -12.14 7.86
N MET A 77 -19.87 -12.49 6.84
CA MET A 77 -19.42 -13.26 5.69
C MET A 77 -18.69 -12.44 4.63
N ASN A 78 -18.80 -11.10 4.63
CA ASN A 78 -18.06 -10.20 3.74
C ASN A 78 -18.03 -10.64 2.25
N ALA A 79 -19.11 -11.25 1.77
CA ALA A 79 -19.18 -11.76 0.40
C ALA A 79 -19.36 -10.64 -0.63
N LYS A 80 -18.82 -10.83 -1.84
CA LYS A 80 -19.08 -9.94 -2.97
C LYS A 80 -20.50 -10.12 -3.49
N THR A 81 -20.94 -11.37 -3.61
CA THR A 81 -22.31 -11.72 -3.96
C THR A 81 -22.77 -12.96 -3.19
N VAL A 82 -24.07 -13.08 -3.01
CA VAL A 82 -24.72 -14.28 -2.49
C VAL A 82 -25.88 -14.62 -3.40
N GLU A 83 -25.90 -15.84 -3.92
CA GLU A 83 -27.00 -16.36 -4.72
C GLU A 83 -27.77 -17.39 -3.88
N VAL A 84 -29.09 -17.22 -3.80
CA VAL A 84 -29.96 -18.11 -3.04
C VAL A 84 -31.07 -18.62 -3.96
N LYS A 85 -31.33 -19.93 -3.92
CA LYS A 85 -32.40 -20.58 -4.69
C LYS A 85 -33.14 -21.58 -3.81
N ALA A 86 -34.45 -21.45 -3.72
CA ALA A 86 -35.29 -22.45 -3.09
C ALA A 86 -35.77 -23.47 -4.13
N SER A 87 -35.79 -24.74 -3.77
CA SER A 87 -36.17 -25.84 -4.65
C SER A 87 -36.77 -27.01 -3.86
N ASN A 88 -37.17 -28.08 -4.55
CA ASN A 88 -37.66 -29.32 -3.94
C ASN A 88 -38.82 -29.10 -2.95
N VAL A 89 -39.73 -28.18 -3.27
CA VAL A 89 -40.90 -27.89 -2.42
C VAL A 89 -41.84 -29.11 -2.40
N GLN A 90 -42.09 -29.65 -1.21
CA GLN A 90 -43.06 -30.73 -0.99
C GLN A 90 -44.09 -30.29 0.04
N ARG A 91 -45.35 -30.23 -0.36
CA ARG A 91 -46.47 -29.87 0.52
C ARG A 91 -47.10 -31.13 1.13
N TYR A 92 -47.52 -31.02 2.38
CA TYR A 92 -48.21 -32.07 3.12
C TYR A 92 -49.63 -31.62 3.50
N SER A 93 -50.52 -32.59 3.74
CA SER A 93 -51.83 -32.33 4.33
C SER A 93 -51.69 -31.65 5.70
N GLY A 94 -52.48 -30.61 5.96
CA GLY A 94 -52.43 -29.87 7.23
C GLY A 94 -51.61 -28.57 7.21
N GLY A 95 -51.33 -28.00 6.03
CA GLY A 95 -50.74 -26.65 5.92
C GLY A 95 -49.24 -26.60 6.22
N ASN A 96 -48.51 -27.68 5.93
CA ASN A 96 -47.06 -27.77 6.10
C ASN A 96 -46.37 -28.05 4.76
N ALA A 97 -45.14 -27.58 4.60
CA ALA A 97 -44.29 -27.90 3.45
C ALA A 97 -42.82 -28.05 3.88
N THR A 98 -42.05 -28.82 3.13
CA THR A 98 -40.59 -28.88 3.20
C THR A 98 -39.99 -28.35 1.91
N PHE A 99 -38.76 -27.84 1.98
CA PHE A 99 -38.03 -27.30 0.84
C PHE A 99 -36.52 -27.38 1.08
N ASP A 100 -35.77 -27.29 0.00
CA ASP A 100 -34.31 -27.13 0.02
C ASP A 100 -33.93 -25.69 -0.33
N VAL A 101 -32.94 -25.12 0.34
CA VAL A 101 -32.36 -23.81 0.01
C VAL A 101 -30.92 -24.02 -0.39
N LYS A 102 -30.62 -23.78 -1.66
CA LYS A 102 -29.25 -23.75 -2.17
C LYS A 102 -28.71 -22.34 -2.04
N THR A 103 -27.54 -22.21 -1.41
CA THR A 103 -26.85 -20.93 -1.24
C THR A 103 -25.44 -21.04 -1.81
N HIS A 104 -25.07 -20.05 -2.60
CA HIS A 104 -23.72 -19.88 -3.15
C HIS A 104 -23.18 -18.52 -2.68
N TRP A 105 -22.09 -18.55 -1.92
CA TRP A 105 -21.36 -17.36 -1.51
C TRP A 105 -20.14 -17.18 -2.40
N ASN A 106 -19.97 -15.99 -2.99
CA ASN A 106 -18.77 -15.62 -3.72
C ASN A 106 -17.99 -14.54 -2.94
N PHE A 107 -16.75 -14.86 -2.54
CA PHE A 107 -15.86 -13.94 -1.84
C PHE A 107 -14.82 -13.29 -2.79
N GLY A 108 -15.01 -13.43 -4.10
CA GLY A 108 -14.07 -13.02 -5.14
C GLY A 108 -12.86 -13.96 -5.31
N ASP A 109 -12.16 -13.82 -6.44
CA ASP A 109 -10.90 -14.52 -6.75
C ASP A 109 -11.02 -16.07 -6.72
N GLY A 110 -12.18 -16.59 -7.14
CA GLY A 110 -12.47 -18.03 -7.15
C GLY A 110 -12.68 -18.64 -5.76
N ARG A 111 -12.96 -17.79 -4.76
CA ARG A 111 -13.29 -18.22 -3.40
C ARG A 111 -14.80 -18.33 -3.28
N ASP A 112 -15.26 -19.57 -3.25
CA ASP A 112 -16.68 -19.89 -3.29
C ASP A 112 -17.06 -20.88 -2.20
N TRP A 113 -18.28 -20.74 -1.66
CA TRP A 113 -18.86 -21.72 -0.76
C TRP A 113 -20.31 -22.02 -1.12
N ASP A 114 -20.52 -23.25 -1.57
CA ASP A 114 -21.83 -23.79 -1.93
C ASP A 114 -22.31 -24.77 -0.87
N TYR A 115 -23.59 -24.67 -0.51
CA TYR A 115 -24.26 -25.66 0.30
C TYR A 115 -25.76 -25.70 0.00
N THR A 116 -26.42 -26.72 0.55
CA THR A 116 -27.88 -26.82 0.54
C THR A 116 -28.36 -27.13 1.94
N THR A 117 -29.27 -26.30 2.45
CA THR A 117 -29.97 -26.52 3.72
C THR A 117 -31.39 -27.01 3.45
N LYS A 118 -32.02 -27.55 4.48
CA LYS A 118 -33.43 -27.97 4.44
C LYS A 118 -34.22 -27.11 5.40
N GLY A 119 -35.43 -26.75 4.99
CA GLY A 119 -36.36 -25.99 5.82
C GLY A 119 -37.77 -26.55 5.76
N SER A 120 -38.59 -26.07 6.69
CA SER A 120 -40.03 -26.28 6.68
C SER A 120 -40.75 -24.94 6.64
N ALA A 121 -41.96 -24.94 6.07
CA ALA A 121 -42.86 -23.82 6.08
C ALA A 121 -44.22 -24.26 6.61
N SER A 122 -44.92 -23.33 7.26
CA SER A 122 -46.29 -23.53 7.74
C SER A 122 -47.20 -22.40 7.28
N GLU A 123 -48.46 -22.76 7.03
CA GLU A 123 -49.53 -21.83 6.68
C GLU A 123 -50.09 -21.18 7.96
N LEU A 124 -49.84 -19.89 8.14
CA LEU A 124 -50.39 -19.09 9.25
C LEU A 124 -51.59 -18.27 8.77
N SER A 125 -52.31 -17.62 9.70
CA SER A 125 -53.41 -16.70 9.37
C SER A 125 -52.99 -15.54 8.46
N ILE A 126 -51.69 -15.20 8.46
CA ILE A 126 -51.05 -14.16 7.65
C ILE A 126 -50.37 -14.71 6.38
N GLY A 127 -50.68 -15.95 6.01
CA GLY A 127 -50.12 -16.69 4.89
C GLY A 127 -48.92 -17.57 5.26
N TRP A 128 -48.31 -18.18 4.25
CA TRP A 128 -47.15 -19.06 4.38
C TRP A 128 -45.96 -18.35 5.02
N ARG A 129 -45.29 -19.01 5.97
CA ARG A 129 -44.03 -18.57 6.58
C ARG A 129 -43.05 -19.72 6.67
N ILE A 130 -41.77 -19.43 6.48
CA ILE A 130 -40.69 -20.35 6.83
C ILE A 130 -40.72 -20.54 8.35
N SER A 131 -40.87 -21.79 8.81
CA SER A 131 -40.71 -22.13 10.21
C SER A 131 -39.25 -21.85 10.59
N TRP A 132 -39.02 -20.75 11.32
CA TRP A 132 -37.69 -20.23 11.53
C TRP A 132 -36.82 -21.17 12.36
N ASP A 133 -35.76 -21.66 11.73
CA ASP A 133 -34.62 -22.32 12.35
C ASP A 133 -33.36 -21.71 11.71
N PRO A 134 -32.38 -21.21 12.48
CA PRO A 134 -31.12 -20.71 11.93
C PRO A 134 -30.44 -21.69 10.98
N ALA A 135 -30.64 -23.01 11.13
CA ALA A 135 -30.10 -24.04 10.24
C ALA A 135 -30.63 -23.95 8.80
N VAL A 136 -31.76 -23.26 8.56
CA VAL A 136 -32.26 -22.97 7.20
C VAL A 136 -31.32 -21.99 6.49
N LEU A 137 -30.67 -21.07 7.21
CA LEU A 137 -29.79 -20.07 6.61
C LEU A 137 -28.42 -20.66 6.22
N ALA A 138 -27.80 -21.43 7.10
CA ALA A 138 -26.53 -22.11 6.84
C ALA A 138 -26.32 -23.35 7.73
N PRO A 139 -25.57 -24.36 7.26
CA PRO A 139 -25.27 -25.55 8.05
C PRO A 139 -24.57 -25.21 9.38
N GLY A 140 -25.01 -25.86 10.46
CA GLY A 140 -24.43 -25.69 11.79
C GLY A 140 -24.87 -24.43 12.54
N LEU A 141 -25.72 -23.58 11.95
CA LEU A 141 -26.29 -22.46 12.66
C LEU A 141 -27.37 -22.90 13.67
N THR A 142 -27.27 -22.29 14.84
CA THR A 142 -28.15 -22.40 16.00
C THR A 142 -28.24 -21.00 16.65
N PRO A 143 -29.08 -20.79 17.66
CA PRO A 143 -29.10 -19.53 18.41
C PRO A 143 -27.76 -19.17 19.10
N GLN A 144 -26.84 -20.13 19.27
CA GLN A 144 -25.57 -19.96 19.99
C GLN A 144 -24.33 -19.99 19.09
N THR A 145 -24.53 -20.00 17.78
CA THR A 145 -23.46 -20.08 16.79
C THR A 145 -23.60 -18.97 15.76
N ALA A 146 -22.50 -18.62 15.11
CA ALA A 146 -22.46 -17.72 13.97
C ALA A 146 -21.47 -18.23 12.93
N ILE A 147 -21.59 -17.77 11.69
CA ILE A 147 -20.57 -17.97 10.67
C ILE A 147 -19.91 -16.64 10.33
N ARG A 148 -18.62 -16.67 10.04
CA ARG A 148 -17.88 -15.52 9.52
C ARG A 148 -16.91 -15.97 8.45
N GLN A 149 -16.59 -15.09 7.52
CA GLN A 149 -15.44 -15.22 6.65
C GLN A 149 -14.29 -14.44 7.26
N ILE A 150 -13.10 -15.05 7.23
CA ILE A 150 -11.86 -14.37 7.61
C ILE A 150 -10.80 -14.56 6.53
N ARG A 151 -9.93 -13.56 6.42
CA ARG A 151 -8.59 -13.74 5.86
C ARG A 151 -7.76 -14.59 6.81
N THR A 152 -6.95 -15.49 6.25
CA THR A 152 -5.94 -16.21 7.01
C THR A 152 -4.55 -15.82 6.53
N ASP A 153 -3.65 -15.54 7.46
CA ASP A 153 -2.27 -15.20 7.15
C ASP A 153 -1.37 -16.23 7.81
N ALA A 154 -0.39 -16.71 7.06
CA ALA A 154 0.69 -17.49 7.65
C ALA A 154 1.59 -16.59 8.51
N LYS A 155 2.60 -17.19 9.13
CA LYS A 155 3.65 -16.44 9.83
C LYS A 155 4.19 -15.34 8.92
N ALA A 156 4.19 -14.12 9.43
CA ALA A 156 4.61 -12.96 8.67
C ALA A 156 6.09 -13.07 8.24
N PRO A 157 6.41 -12.65 7.00
CA PRO A 157 7.78 -12.66 6.51
C PRO A 157 8.63 -11.62 7.24
N LYS A 158 9.93 -11.89 7.33
CA LYS A 158 10.93 -10.93 7.79
C LYS A 158 11.44 -10.09 6.63
N VAL A 159 12.01 -8.93 6.95
CA VAL A 159 12.71 -8.10 5.97
C VAL A 159 14.16 -7.99 6.39
N PHE A 160 15.07 -8.29 5.46
CA PHE A 160 16.50 -8.16 5.67
C PHE A 160 17.08 -7.03 4.82
N GLY A 161 18.10 -6.35 5.33
CA GLY A 161 18.87 -5.35 4.58
C GLY A 161 19.82 -6.00 3.56
N ALA A 162 20.51 -5.17 2.79
CA ALA A 162 21.50 -5.59 1.81
C ALA A 162 22.68 -6.35 2.46
N ASP A 163 23.01 -6.02 3.71
CA ASP A 163 24.01 -6.69 4.55
C ASP A 163 23.52 -8.03 5.15
N LYS A 164 22.29 -8.44 4.83
CA LYS A 164 21.59 -9.64 5.34
C LYS A 164 21.22 -9.59 6.83
N SER A 165 21.40 -8.45 7.50
CA SER A 165 20.87 -8.26 8.84
C SER A 165 19.35 -8.10 8.81
N GLU A 166 18.67 -8.44 9.91
CA GLU A 166 17.23 -8.21 10.02
C GLU A 166 16.96 -6.71 10.10
N LEU A 167 16.28 -6.16 9.09
CA LEU A 167 15.95 -4.74 8.99
C LEU A 167 14.58 -4.45 9.59
N MET A 168 13.59 -5.31 9.33
CA MET A 168 12.25 -5.18 9.89
C MET A 168 11.61 -6.53 10.22
N PHE A 169 10.75 -6.54 11.23
CA PHE A 169 10.05 -7.73 11.69
C PHE A 169 8.61 -7.39 12.09
N ALA A 170 7.71 -8.37 11.99
CA ALA A 170 6.34 -8.22 12.46
C ALA A 170 6.32 -8.23 14.00
N GLY A 171 5.76 -7.19 14.61
CA GLY A 171 5.63 -7.09 16.05
C GLY A 171 4.35 -6.38 16.46
N THR A 172 4.01 -6.50 17.74
CA THR A 172 2.84 -5.87 18.32
C THR A 172 3.11 -4.40 18.63
N VAL A 173 2.17 -3.53 18.27
CA VAL A 173 2.10 -2.15 18.71
C VAL A 173 0.85 -1.89 19.53
N HIS A 174 0.98 -1.06 20.55
CA HIS A 174 -0.09 -0.51 21.38
C HIS A 174 -0.45 0.88 20.87
N ARG A 175 -1.61 1.00 20.22
CA ARG A 175 -2.14 2.27 19.74
C ARG A 175 -2.88 2.98 20.86
N LEU A 176 -2.25 4.02 21.39
CA LEU A 176 -2.79 4.82 22.47
C LEU A 176 -3.63 5.98 21.91
N THR A 177 -4.90 6.03 22.29
CA THR A 177 -5.84 7.07 21.85
C THR A 177 -6.67 7.56 23.03
N VAL A 178 -6.84 8.87 23.20
CA VAL A 178 -7.73 9.42 24.25
C VAL A 178 -9.09 9.76 23.66
N ASP A 179 -10.14 9.08 24.13
CA ASP A 179 -11.51 9.33 23.71
C ASP A 179 -12.15 10.43 24.56
N PRO A 180 -12.52 11.59 23.96
CA PRO A 180 -13.10 12.71 24.69
C PRO A 180 -14.43 12.36 25.36
N ASN A 181 -15.17 11.35 24.89
CA ASN A 181 -16.44 10.94 25.48
C ASN A 181 -16.28 10.04 26.72
N LYS A 182 -15.07 9.53 26.96
CA LYS A 182 -14.73 8.66 28.10
C LYS A 182 -13.91 9.37 29.17
N THR A 183 -13.76 10.69 29.08
CA THR A 183 -13.10 11.51 30.09
C THR A 183 -13.91 12.76 30.42
N LYS A 184 -13.86 13.19 31.69
CA LYS A 184 -14.49 14.44 32.14
C LYS A 184 -13.63 15.67 31.84
N ASN A 185 -12.32 15.49 31.70
CA ASN A 185 -11.36 16.55 31.43
C ASN A 185 -10.32 16.06 30.42
N LEU A 186 -10.58 16.37 29.15
CA LEU A 186 -9.70 15.98 28.05
C LEU A 186 -8.30 16.57 28.21
N SER A 187 -8.18 17.85 28.56
CA SER A 187 -6.89 18.53 28.70
C SER A 187 -6.00 17.90 29.77
N ASP A 188 -6.57 17.53 30.92
CA ASP A 188 -5.85 16.81 31.99
C ASP A 188 -5.41 15.41 31.51
N SER A 189 -6.30 14.69 30.83
CA SER A 189 -6.01 13.34 30.31
C SER A 189 -4.87 13.36 29.28
N LEU A 190 -4.89 14.32 28.35
CA LEU A 190 -3.83 14.54 27.37
C LEU A 190 -2.50 14.94 28.05
N SER A 191 -2.55 15.76 29.10
CA SER A 191 -1.34 16.18 29.82
C SER A 191 -0.71 15.03 30.61
N ARG A 192 -1.54 14.18 31.24
CA ARG A 192 -1.09 12.98 31.95
C ARG A 192 -0.45 11.98 31.01
N VAL A 193 -1.11 11.63 29.91
CA VAL A 193 -0.55 10.65 28.97
C VAL A 193 0.74 11.16 28.34
N ALA A 194 0.81 12.43 27.93
CA ALA A 194 2.05 13.03 27.41
C ALA A 194 3.21 12.92 28.41
N LYS A 195 2.95 13.16 29.71
CA LYS A 195 3.96 12.99 30.76
C LYS A 195 4.43 11.55 30.90
N ILE A 196 3.49 10.58 30.89
CA ILE A 196 3.80 9.15 31.03
C ILE A 196 4.63 8.65 29.85
N VAL A 197 4.26 9.00 28.61
CA VAL A 197 4.96 8.51 27.41
C VAL A 197 6.26 9.25 27.12
N SER A 198 6.54 10.38 27.77
CA SER A 198 7.72 11.21 27.51
C SER A 198 9.08 10.48 27.50
N PRO A 199 9.34 9.42 28.32
CA PRO A 199 10.63 8.72 28.28
C PRO A 199 10.91 7.98 26.96
N VAL A 200 9.85 7.54 26.26
CA VAL A 200 9.96 6.76 25.01
C VAL A 200 9.47 7.54 23.79
N ALA A 201 8.64 8.58 23.99
CA ALA A 201 8.05 9.41 22.96
C ALA A 201 8.16 10.91 23.33
N PRO A 202 9.38 11.48 23.39
CA PRO A 202 9.61 12.85 23.88
C PRO A 202 8.98 13.94 22.99
N LEU A 203 8.67 13.63 21.73
CA LEU A 203 7.98 14.55 20.82
C LEU A 203 6.46 14.62 21.07
N VAL A 204 5.90 13.75 21.91
CA VAL A 204 4.48 13.73 22.27
C VAL A 204 4.28 14.61 23.50
N THR A 205 4.09 15.91 23.26
CA THR A 205 3.90 16.91 24.32
C THR A 205 2.42 17.25 24.55
N PRO A 206 2.03 17.81 25.70
CA PRO A 206 0.67 18.29 25.93
C PRO A 206 0.20 19.27 24.85
N GLU A 207 1.08 20.15 24.37
CA GLU A 207 0.78 21.14 23.32
C GLU A 207 0.52 20.45 21.98
N SER A 208 1.34 19.44 21.62
CA SER A 208 1.15 18.67 20.40
C SER A 208 -0.20 17.93 20.39
N LEU A 209 -0.59 17.35 21.53
CA LEU A 209 -1.86 16.64 21.69
C LEU A 209 -3.05 17.60 21.72
N ALA A 210 -2.92 18.75 22.37
CA ALA A 210 -3.94 19.79 22.36
C ALA A 210 -4.18 20.34 20.95
N ALA A 211 -3.11 20.50 20.15
CA ALA A 211 -3.20 20.88 18.74
C ALA A 211 -3.96 19.82 17.93
N LYS A 212 -3.67 18.52 18.10
CA LYS A 212 -4.43 17.43 17.47
C LYS A 212 -5.90 17.44 17.86
N ALA A 213 -6.21 17.61 19.15
CA ALA A 213 -7.58 17.66 19.66
C ALA A 213 -8.37 18.86 19.09
N LYS A 214 -7.70 20.00 18.89
CA LYS A 214 -8.30 21.19 18.27
C LYS A 214 -8.53 21.01 16.77
N ALA A 215 -7.65 20.29 16.07
CA ALA A 215 -7.77 20.04 14.65
C ALA A 215 -8.97 19.13 14.31
N ASP A 216 -9.35 18.22 15.21
CA ASP A 216 -10.49 17.31 15.02
C ASP A 216 -11.39 17.21 16.28
N PRO A 217 -12.23 18.23 16.55
CA PRO A 217 -13.01 18.31 17.78
C PRO A 217 -14.00 17.14 17.96
N GLY A 218 -13.99 16.54 19.16
CA GLY A 218 -14.92 15.46 19.53
C GLY A 218 -14.53 14.07 19.01
N LYS A 219 -13.45 13.95 18.25
CA LYS A 219 -12.88 12.65 17.86
C LYS A 219 -11.86 12.14 18.89
N PRO A 220 -11.66 10.81 18.96
CA PRO A 220 -10.55 10.24 19.71
C PRO A 220 -9.21 10.84 19.24
N VAL A 221 -8.39 11.28 20.19
CA VAL A 221 -7.12 11.97 19.94
C VAL A 221 -5.99 10.93 19.90
N PRO A 222 -5.34 10.68 18.75
CA PRO A 222 -4.23 9.73 18.67
C PRO A 222 -3.01 10.28 19.40
N VAL A 223 -2.53 9.52 20.38
CA VAL A 223 -1.37 9.88 21.20
C VAL A 223 -0.10 9.41 20.51
N VAL A 224 0.12 8.10 20.50
CA VAL A 224 1.33 7.43 20.00
C VAL A 224 1.06 5.93 19.79
N ASP A 225 1.79 5.31 18.88
CA ASP A 225 1.89 3.85 18.77
C ASP A 225 3.17 3.40 19.48
N LEU A 226 3.05 2.64 20.58
CA LEU A 226 4.19 2.11 21.33
C LEU A 226 4.49 0.67 20.92
N ARG A 227 5.78 0.30 20.87
CA ARG A 227 6.15 -1.12 20.76
C ARG A 227 5.84 -1.84 22.07
N ASP A 228 5.63 -3.15 22.00
CA ASP A 228 5.31 -4.00 23.16
C ASP A 228 6.30 -3.83 24.34
N ASP A 229 7.60 -3.71 24.04
CA ASP A 229 8.66 -3.48 25.02
C ASP A 229 8.57 -2.08 25.68
N ASP A 230 8.26 -1.03 24.92
CA ASP A 230 8.04 0.32 25.48
C ASP A 230 6.77 0.40 26.32
N TYR A 231 5.70 -0.26 25.85
CA TYR A 231 4.45 -0.34 26.60
C TYR A 231 4.64 -1.10 27.91
N GLY A 232 5.40 -2.19 27.90
CA GLY A 232 5.69 -2.98 29.11
C GLY A 232 6.35 -2.18 30.24
N VAL A 233 7.10 -1.12 29.91
CA VAL A 233 7.72 -0.21 30.89
C VAL A 233 6.70 0.80 31.46
N LEU A 234 5.65 1.15 30.71
CA LEU A 234 4.70 2.21 31.05
C LEU A 234 3.30 1.72 31.46
N GLY A 235 2.96 0.47 31.18
CA GLY A 235 1.59 -0.01 31.00
C GLY A 235 0.65 0.18 32.19
N ASP A 236 1.15 0.12 33.43
CA ASP A 236 0.31 0.29 34.61
C ASP A 236 -0.06 1.77 34.87
N ASP A 237 0.85 2.70 34.57
CA ASP A 237 0.58 4.14 34.66
C ASP A 237 -0.42 4.59 33.58
N LEU A 238 -0.38 3.96 32.40
CA LEU A 238 -1.28 4.27 31.28
C LEU A 238 -2.74 3.90 31.61
N LYS A 239 -2.99 2.77 32.27
CA LYS A 239 -4.35 2.32 32.65
C LYS A 239 -5.06 3.30 33.57
N ALA A 240 -4.32 4.13 34.31
CA ALA A 240 -4.87 5.11 35.23
C ALA A 240 -5.37 6.39 34.52
N VAL A 241 -5.07 6.58 33.22
CA VAL A 241 -5.45 7.79 32.48
C VAL A 241 -6.91 7.73 32.03
N PRO A 242 -7.79 8.64 32.49
CA PRO A 242 -9.19 8.65 32.07
C PRO A 242 -9.35 8.83 30.56
N GLY A 243 -10.22 8.02 29.96
CA GLY A 243 -10.52 8.07 28.53
C GLY A 243 -9.43 7.52 27.61
N LEU A 244 -8.27 7.11 28.13
CA LEU A 244 -7.24 6.44 27.34
C LEU A 244 -7.74 5.05 26.91
N GLN A 245 -7.59 4.78 25.61
CA GLN A 245 -7.84 3.49 24.99
C GLN A 245 -6.51 2.96 24.47
N ASP A 246 -6.28 1.69 24.74
CA ASP A 246 -5.18 0.91 24.21
C ASP A 246 -5.76 -0.15 23.30
N THR A 247 -5.34 -0.14 22.04
CA THR A 247 -5.71 -1.16 21.05
C THR A 247 -4.43 -1.75 20.49
N THR A 248 -4.30 -3.07 20.55
CA THR A 248 -3.16 -3.76 19.96
C THR A 248 -3.36 -3.97 18.47
N ALA A 249 -2.27 -3.87 17.72
CA ALA A 249 -2.23 -4.21 16.30
C ALA A 249 -0.87 -4.83 15.96
N ASP A 250 -0.86 -5.71 14.95
CA ASP A 250 0.39 -6.17 14.35
C ASP A 250 0.88 -5.10 13.35
N ASP A 251 2.15 -4.71 13.44
CA ASP A 251 2.81 -3.82 12.48
C ASP A 251 4.21 -4.34 12.10
N LEU A 252 4.75 -3.82 11.01
CA LEU A 252 6.12 -4.06 10.59
C LEU A 252 7.06 -3.03 11.24
N LEU A 253 7.85 -3.50 12.20
CA LEU A 253 8.73 -2.69 13.03
C LEU A 253 10.17 -2.71 12.52
N ILE A 254 10.84 -1.56 12.59
CA ILE A 254 12.26 -1.43 12.25
C ILE A 254 13.09 -2.02 13.39
N ALA A 255 14.03 -2.92 13.07
CA ALA A 255 14.89 -3.57 14.06
C ALA A 255 15.74 -2.57 14.84
N ASN A 256 16.45 -1.68 14.14
CA ASN A 256 17.20 -0.59 14.75
C ASN A 256 16.38 0.71 14.77
N ARG A 257 15.97 1.15 15.97
CA ARG A 257 15.19 2.38 16.19
C ARG A 257 15.92 3.66 15.80
N GLN A 258 17.24 3.62 15.65
CA GLN A 258 18.03 4.78 15.24
C GLN A 258 17.86 5.11 13.76
N LEU A 259 17.44 4.13 12.94
CA LEU A 259 17.31 4.32 11.50
C LEU A 259 16.02 5.07 11.16
N PHE A 260 16.16 6.09 10.33
CA PHE A 260 15.07 6.86 9.75
C PHE A 260 15.25 7.03 8.25
N SER A 261 14.26 6.58 7.47
CA SER A 261 14.29 6.73 6.01
C SER A 261 12.87 6.83 5.44
N PRO A 262 12.66 7.69 4.42
CA PRO A 262 11.41 7.68 3.65
C PRO A 262 11.23 6.39 2.82
N LEU A 263 12.24 5.51 2.75
CA LEU A 263 12.13 4.22 2.03
C LEU A 263 11.33 3.16 2.81
N PHE A 264 11.16 3.32 4.12
CA PHE A 264 10.50 2.30 4.94
C PHE A 264 9.03 2.09 4.55
N ASP A 265 8.32 3.11 4.11
CA ASP A 265 6.94 2.99 3.64
C ASP A 265 6.84 2.12 2.39
N GLY A 266 7.83 2.22 1.49
CA GLY A 266 7.98 1.33 0.35
C GLY A 266 8.17 -0.13 0.74
N ILE A 267 9.08 -0.36 1.69
CA ILE A 267 9.39 -1.69 2.21
C ILE A 267 8.15 -2.28 2.89
N LYS A 268 7.42 -1.49 3.70
CA LYS A 268 6.13 -1.88 4.31
C LYS A 268 5.08 -2.22 3.25
N GLY A 269 4.95 -1.41 2.21
CA GLY A 269 4.02 -1.66 1.10
C GLY A 269 4.33 -2.97 0.37
N ALA A 270 5.60 -3.23 0.07
CA ALA A 270 6.03 -4.49 -0.55
C ALA A 270 5.78 -5.70 0.36
N TRP A 271 6.01 -5.56 1.67
CA TRP A 271 5.72 -6.59 2.65
C TRP A 271 4.22 -6.89 2.76
N GLN A 272 3.38 -5.86 2.76
CA GLN A 272 1.93 -6.01 2.77
C GLN A 272 1.43 -6.68 1.48
N ALA A 273 1.92 -6.26 0.32
CA ALA A 273 1.57 -6.88 -0.96
C ALA A 273 1.96 -8.36 -1.01
N ASN A 274 3.11 -8.73 -0.42
CA ASN A 274 3.52 -10.12 -0.28
C ASN A 274 2.51 -10.91 0.57
N ARG A 275 2.11 -10.38 1.73
CA ARG A 275 1.11 -11.01 2.60
C ARG A 275 -0.25 -11.14 1.92
N ASP A 276 -0.66 -10.13 1.17
CA ASP A 276 -1.93 -10.14 0.43
C ASP A 276 -1.92 -11.20 -0.67
N ALA A 277 -0.80 -11.35 -1.38
CA ALA A 277 -0.63 -12.35 -2.43
C ALA A 277 -0.61 -13.79 -1.90
N THR A 278 -0.13 -14.01 -0.66
CA THR A 278 -0.11 -15.32 -0.02
C THR A 278 -1.23 -15.51 1.00
N ALA A 279 -2.19 -14.59 1.07
CA ALA A 279 -3.30 -14.69 2.01
C ALA A 279 -4.19 -15.88 1.65
N GLY A 280 -4.57 -16.63 2.68
CA GLY A 280 -5.65 -17.59 2.58
C GLY A 280 -6.97 -16.96 2.98
N TRP A 281 -7.98 -17.80 3.02
CA TRP A 281 -9.32 -17.41 3.44
C TRP A 281 -10.01 -18.61 4.04
N GLU A 282 -10.87 -18.37 5.02
CA GLU A 282 -11.67 -19.43 5.63
C GLU A 282 -13.04 -18.91 6.02
N VAL A 283 -14.05 -19.77 5.89
CA VAL A 283 -15.32 -19.60 6.60
C VAL A 283 -15.24 -20.41 7.88
N GLN A 284 -15.57 -19.79 9.00
CA GLN A 284 -15.52 -20.40 10.32
C GLN A 284 -16.90 -20.42 10.97
N LEU A 285 -17.21 -21.53 11.63
CA LEU A 285 -18.30 -21.62 12.60
C LEU A 285 -17.78 -21.16 13.97
N LEU A 286 -18.38 -20.09 14.48
CA LEU A 286 -18.21 -19.59 15.84
C LEU A 286 -19.21 -20.29 16.75
N THR A 287 -18.73 -20.87 17.84
CA THR A 287 -19.58 -21.44 18.89
C THR A 287 -19.23 -20.76 20.20
N ASN A 288 -20.23 -20.27 20.93
CA ASN A 288 -20.00 -19.59 22.21
C ASN A 288 -19.16 -20.45 23.17
N GLY A 289 -18.09 -19.87 23.70
CA GLY A 289 -17.17 -20.52 24.64
C GLY A 289 -16.25 -21.58 24.03
N LYS A 290 -16.19 -21.73 22.69
CA LYS A 290 -15.32 -22.69 22.01
C LYS A 290 -14.48 -22.01 20.92
N PRO A 291 -13.30 -22.56 20.58
CA PRO A 291 -12.52 -22.09 19.44
C PRO A 291 -13.32 -22.16 18.13
N PRO A 292 -13.13 -21.21 17.19
CA PRO A 292 -13.73 -21.28 15.86
C PRO A 292 -13.38 -22.58 15.14
N THR A 293 -14.35 -23.18 14.45
CA THR A 293 -14.14 -24.37 13.63
C THR A 293 -14.18 -24.00 12.16
N LYS A 294 -13.18 -24.40 11.38
CA LYS A 294 -13.15 -24.18 9.94
C LYS A 294 -14.22 -25.01 9.22
N ILE A 295 -14.99 -24.37 8.34
CA ILE A 295 -15.97 -25.01 7.45
C ILE A 295 -15.36 -25.25 6.07
N VAL A 296 -14.84 -24.20 5.44
CA VAL A 296 -14.27 -24.23 4.09
C VAL A 296 -13.13 -23.21 3.98
N GLY A 297 -12.30 -23.35 2.95
CA GLY A 297 -11.18 -22.47 2.64
C GLY A 297 -9.83 -23.13 2.92
N PHE A 298 -8.77 -22.33 2.98
CA PHE A 298 -7.41 -22.80 3.21
C PHE A 298 -6.58 -21.75 3.94
N GLN A 299 -5.57 -22.23 4.67
CA GLN A 299 -4.50 -21.39 5.19
C GLN A 299 -3.57 -21.04 4.04
N GLY A 300 -3.38 -19.74 3.79
CA GLY A 300 -2.42 -19.27 2.80
C GLY A 300 -1.00 -19.70 3.17
N PRO A 301 -0.12 -19.97 2.19
CA PRO A 301 1.27 -20.33 2.47
C PRO A 301 2.03 -19.15 3.10
N PRO A 302 3.16 -19.40 3.81
CA PRO A 302 4.05 -18.32 4.22
C PRO A 302 4.62 -17.60 3.00
N GLY A 303 4.52 -16.27 3.00
CA GLY A 303 5.24 -15.44 2.04
C GLY A 303 6.74 -15.55 2.25
N PRO A 304 7.55 -15.47 1.18
CA PRO A 304 9.01 -15.45 1.31
C PRO A 304 9.46 -14.21 2.09
N ASP A 305 10.57 -14.35 2.82
CA ASP A 305 11.24 -13.20 3.43
C ASP A 305 11.70 -12.21 2.35
N LEU A 306 11.61 -10.92 2.65
CA LEU A 306 12.00 -9.86 1.73
C LEU A 306 13.49 -9.51 1.89
N ARG A 307 14.08 -9.00 0.80
CA ARG A 307 15.42 -8.42 0.78
C ARG A 307 15.29 -6.97 0.34
N ALA A 308 15.45 -6.03 1.27
CA ALA A 308 15.52 -4.62 0.97
C ALA A 308 16.87 -4.28 0.34
N ALA A 309 16.86 -3.33 -0.58
CA ALA A 309 18.05 -2.74 -1.19
C ALA A 309 18.86 -1.91 -0.18
N MET A 310 18.19 -1.41 0.86
CA MET A 310 18.80 -0.59 1.91
C MET A 310 19.92 -1.34 2.62
N ASP A 311 21.07 -0.70 2.75
CA ASP A 311 22.14 -1.13 3.64
C ASP A 311 22.01 -0.34 4.96
N PRO A 312 21.74 -1.00 6.10
CA PRO A 312 21.51 -0.31 7.38
C PRO A 312 22.69 0.55 7.83
N LYS A 313 23.92 0.13 7.52
CA LYS A 313 25.12 0.89 7.86
C LYS A 313 25.24 2.13 6.98
N VAL A 314 25.06 1.97 5.67
CA VAL A 314 25.08 3.12 4.74
C VAL A 314 23.96 4.10 5.10
N GLN A 315 22.78 3.62 5.44
CA GLN A 315 21.66 4.44 5.87
C GLN A 315 21.99 5.27 7.11
N LEU A 316 22.57 4.65 8.15
CA LEU A 316 23.01 5.37 9.35
C LEU A 316 24.11 6.40 9.05
N ASP A 317 25.08 6.05 8.19
CA ASP A 317 26.17 6.95 7.79
C ASP A 317 25.61 8.19 7.04
N VAL A 318 24.59 8.01 6.19
CA VAL A 318 23.90 9.09 5.48
C VAL A 318 23.06 9.95 6.43
N GLU A 319 22.33 9.35 7.37
CA GLU A 319 21.59 10.07 8.41
C GLU A 319 22.52 10.96 9.25
N ASN A 320 23.62 10.39 9.73
CA ASN A 320 24.63 11.11 10.50
C ASN A 320 25.25 12.27 9.71
N ALA A 321 25.43 12.11 8.39
CA ALA A 321 25.97 13.17 7.55
C ALA A 321 25.00 14.36 7.40
N VAL A 322 23.70 14.11 7.18
CA VAL A 322 22.73 15.20 6.97
C VAL A 322 22.35 15.95 8.26
N VAL A 323 22.43 15.30 9.43
CA VAL A 323 22.11 15.94 10.72
C VAL A 323 23.24 16.81 11.27
N GLN A 324 24.46 16.74 10.70
CA GLN A 324 25.55 17.68 11.05
C GLN A 324 25.25 19.12 10.64
N LEU A 325 24.28 19.33 9.74
CA LEU A 325 23.85 20.66 9.32
C LEU A 325 22.59 21.09 10.05
N GLY A 326 22.56 22.36 10.47
CA GLY A 326 21.34 23.04 10.93
C GLY A 326 20.43 23.53 9.80
N GLN A 327 20.85 23.36 8.54
CA GLN A 327 20.09 23.72 7.34
C GLN A 327 19.30 22.52 6.82
N PRO A 328 18.17 22.72 6.10
CA PRO A 328 17.52 21.62 5.39
C PRO A 328 18.51 20.90 4.47
N ALA A 329 18.71 19.60 4.74
CA ALA A 329 19.65 18.76 4.01
C ALA A 329 19.03 17.38 3.74
N ALA A 330 19.25 16.88 2.53
CA ALA A 330 18.85 15.54 2.10
C ALA A 330 19.96 14.87 1.29
N MET A 331 20.05 13.55 1.40
CA MET A 331 21.03 12.75 0.70
C MET A 331 20.44 11.39 0.29
N VAL A 332 20.75 10.97 -0.94
CA VAL A 332 20.34 9.66 -1.49
C VAL A 332 21.56 8.95 -2.05
N VAL A 333 21.65 7.64 -1.83
CA VAL A 333 22.75 6.77 -2.28
C VAL A 333 22.20 5.57 -3.05
N LEU A 334 22.75 5.31 -4.23
CA LEU A 334 22.43 4.15 -5.08
C LEU A 334 23.67 3.30 -5.34
N SER A 335 23.47 2.01 -5.56
CA SER A 335 24.44 1.13 -6.20
C SER A 335 24.52 1.42 -7.70
N VAL A 336 25.71 1.68 -8.22
CA VAL A 336 25.97 1.91 -9.65
C VAL A 336 25.70 0.65 -10.46
N SER A 337 26.18 -0.50 -9.95
CA SER A 337 26.09 -1.78 -10.65
C SER A 337 24.65 -2.31 -10.73
N THR A 338 23.85 -2.16 -9.68
CA THR A 338 22.53 -2.79 -9.57
C THR A 338 21.35 -1.83 -9.63
N GLY A 339 21.54 -0.54 -9.34
CA GLY A 339 20.43 0.41 -9.14
C GLY A 339 19.76 0.30 -7.76
N ALA A 340 20.26 -0.54 -6.86
CA ALA A 340 19.75 -0.63 -5.48
C ALA A 340 19.77 0.75 -4.81
N VAL A 341 18.64 1.21 -4.25
CA VAL A 341 18.61 2.40 -3.40
C VAL A 341 19.11 2.00 -2.02
N LEU A 342 20.40 2.26 -1.76
CA LEU A 342 21.10 1.81 -0.55
C LEU A 342 20.72 2.63 0.67
N ALA A 343 20.47 3.93 0.48
CA ALA A 343 20.07 4.84 1.53
C ALA A 343 19.33 6.07 0.99
N ALA A 344 18.43 6.60 1.79
CA ALA A 344 17.86 7.94 1.62
C ALA A 344 17.59 8.52 3.00
N ALA A 345 18.12 9.71 3.26
CA ALA A 345 17.89 10.41 4.52
C ALA A 345 17.69 11.91 4.29
N GLN A 346 17.04 12.52 5.27
CA GLN A 346 16.85 13.96 5.36
C GLN A 346 16.77 14.35 6.83
N ASN A 347 17.26 15.54 7.18
CA ASN A 347 17.18 16.03 8.55
C ASN A 347 15.81 16.65 8.88
N THR A 348 15.60 17.00 10.14
CA THR A 348 14.31 17.53 10.61
C THR A 348 13.90 18.84 9.93
N GLN A 349 14.86 19.67 9.54
CA GLN A 349 14.61 20.92 8.82
C GLN A 349 14.07 20.65 7.42
N ALA A 350 14.65 19.68 6.71
CA ALA A 350 14.15 19.19 5.44
C ALA A 350 12.77 18.54 5.56
N SER A 351 12.55 17.74 6.62
CA SER A 351 11.24 17.13 6.90
C SER A 351 10.15 18.16 7.21
N GLY A 352 10.52 19.35 7.70
CA GLY A 352 9.61 20.48 7.85
C GLY A 352 9.13 21.08 6.51
N ILE A 353 9.88 20.88 5.42
CA ILE A 353 9.49 21.30 4.06
C ILE A 353 8.59 20.26 3.42
N ALA A 354 9.02 18.99 3.39
CA ALA A 354 8.25 17.87 2.87
C ALA A 354 8.71 16.54 3.51
N THR A 355 7.77 15.62 3.73
CA THR A 355 8.05 14.33 4.37
C THR A 355 9.02 13.45 3.58
N ASP A 356 8.93 13.49 2.25
CA ASP A 356 9.74 12.68 1.33
C ASP A 356 10.65 13.56 0.45
N TRP A 357 11.18 14.65 1.01
CA TRP A 357 11.99 15.62 0.28
C TRP A 357 13.19 14.99 -0.41
N ALA A 358 13.84 13.99 0.19
CA ALA A 358 14.92 13.23 -0.43
C ALA A 358 14.49 12.50 -1.74
N LEU A 359 13.24 12.05 -1.82
CA LEU A 359 12.74 11.23 -2.93
C LEU A 359 11.96 12.02 -3.99
N ASN A 360 11.31 13.11 -3.58
CA ASN A 360 10.36 13.88 -4.41
C ASN A 360 10.59 15.39 -4.39
N GLY A 361 11.46 15.90 -3.53
CA GLY A 361 11.68 17.34 -3.35
C GLY A 361 12.35 17.98 -4.56
N LEU A 362 11.55 18.54 -5.48
CA LEU A 362 12.05 19.25 -6.66
C LEU A 362 12.62 20.61 -6.29
N SER A 363 13.90 20.83 -6.59
CA SER A 363 14.57 22.13 -6.51
C SER A 363 15.33 22.41 -7.80
N THR A 364 15.60 23.68 -8.11
CA THR A 364 16.39 24.03 -9.31
C THR A 364 17.77 23.38 -9.21
N THR A 365 18.33 22.94 -10.34
CA THR A 365 19.65 22.31 -10.33
C THR A 365 20.76 23.33 -10.11
N GLY A 366 20.50 24.61 -10.39
CA GLY A 366 21.54 25.64 -10.34
C GLY A 366 22.68 25.30 -11.31
N PRO A 367 23.90 25.83 -11.07
CA PRO A 367 25.03 25.63 -11.96
C PRO A 367 25.65 24.22 -11.89
N VAL A 368 25.18 23.34 -10.98
CA VAL A 368 25.79 22.01 -10.79
C VAL A 368 25.75 21.14 -12.05
N LEU A 369 24.72 21.30 -12.88
CA LEU A 369 24.53 20.56 -14.12
C LEU A 369 24.87 21.36 -15.38
N GLU A 370 25.40 22.57 -15.24
CA GLU A 370 25.83 23.39 -16.38
C GLU A 370 26.77 22.62 -17.35
N PRO A 371 27.75 21.81 -16.89
CA PRO A 371 28.59 21.02 -17.79
C PRO A 371 27.81 19.98 -18.62
N LEU A 372 26.69 19.47 -18.10
CA LEU A 372 25.81 18.57 -18.83
C LEU A 372 24.95 19.35 -19.83
N TYR A 373 24.37 20.47 -19.40
CA TYR A 373 23.48 21.27 -20.24
C TYR A 373 24.20 21.84 -21.45
N GLN A 374 25.45 22.29 -21.31
CA GLN A 374 26.25 22.77 -22.42
C GLN A 374 26.43 21.72 -23.52
N GLU A 375 26.75 20.48 -23.14
CA GLU A 375 26.94 19.38 -24.10
C GLU A 375 25.61 18.93 -24.73
N VAL A 376 24.53 18.85 -23.94
CA VAL A 376 23.20 18.49 -24.45
C VAL A 376 22.66 19.56 -25.39
N ASN A 377 22.75 20.85 -25.03
CA ASN A 377 22.32 21.97 -25.87
C ASN A 377 23.17 22.04 -27.15
N ALA A 378 24.48 21.77 -27.08
CA ALA A 378 25.34 21.72 -28.26
C ALA A 378 24.96 20.56 -29.21
N ALA A 379 24.56 19.40 -28.67
CA ALA A 379 24.17 18.24 -29.48
C ALA A 379 22.74 18.33 -30.02
N ALA A 380 21.79 18.85 -29.24
CA ALA A 380 20.37 18.91 -29.58
C ALA A 380 19.95 20.22 -30.28
N GLY A 381 20.69 21.31 -30.09
CA GLY A 381 20.22 22.66 -30.35
C GLY A 381 19.05 23.04 -29.44
N ASN A 382 18.18 23.92 -29.92
CA ASN A 382 16.98 24.37 -29.19
C ASN A 382 15.78 23.40 -29.33
N ASP A 383 16.03 22.11 -29.57
CA ASP A 383 14.99 21.10 -29.75
C ASP A 383 14.74 20.35 -28.42
N ALA A 384 13.64 20.68 -27.76
CA ALA A 384 13.25 20.08 -26.47
C ALA A 384 13.05 18.56 -26.54
N GLY A 385 12.62 18.03 -27.68
CA GLY A 385 12.45 16.58 -27.88
C GLY A 385 13.80 15.86 -27.92
N LYS A 386 14.77 16.44 -28.65
CA LYS A 386 16.14 15.91 -28.70
C LYS A 386 16.87 16.06 -27.37
N GLN A 387 16.71 17.19 -26.68
CA GLN A 387 17.23 17.39 -25.33
C GLN A 387 16.69 16.30 -24.38
N GLY A 388 15.37 16.07 -24.38
CA GLY A 388 14.75 15.01 -23.60
C GLY A 388 15.28 13.62 -23.95
N ALA A 389 15.47 13.32 -25.23
CA ALA A 389 16.02 12.04 -25.69
C ALA A 389 17.48 11.81 -25.23
N LEU A 390 18.30 12.85 -25.12
CA LEU A 390 19.67 12.76 -24.60
C LEU A 390 19.71 12.66 -23.07
N LEU A 391 18.70 13.21 -22.38
CA LEU A 391 18.58 13.19 -20.92
C LEU A 391 17.93 11.91 -20.37
N ALA A 392 17.07 11.24 -21.14
CA ALA A 392 16.40 10.01 -20.70
C ALA A 392 17.37 8.85 -20.36
N PRO A 393 18.46 8.58 -21.11
CA PRO A 393 19.50 7.60 -20.75
C PRO A 393 20.25 7.92 -19.44
N LEU A 394 20.13 9.16 -18.96
CA LEU A 394 20.64 9.62 -17.67
C LEU A 394 19.58 9.55 -16.56
N GLY A 395 18.36 9.08 -16.86
CA GLY A 395 17.25 8.93 -15.92
C GLY A 395 16.52 10.23 -15.58
N MET A 396 16.93 11.37 -16.15
CA MET A 396 16.29 12.66 -15.93
C MET A 396 14.93 12.72 -16.62
N GLY A 397 13.88 13.09 -15.89
CA GLY A 397 12.50 13.13 -16.39
C GLY A 397 11.87 11.74 -16.61
N THR A 398 12.57 10.66 -16.28
CA THR A 398 12.03 9.30 -16.30
C THR A 398 11.35 9.01 -14.97
N GLU A 399 10.11 8.52 -15.01
CA GLU A 399 9.42 8.03 -13.82
C GLU A 399 9.80 6.57 -13.59
N PHE A 400 10.12 6.22 -12.35
CA PHE A 400 10.46 4.88 -11.93
C PHE A 400 9.36 4.36 -11.00
N ALA A 401 8.39 3.63 -11.56
CA ALA A 401 7.29 3.10 -10.79
C ALA A 401 7.80 2.00 -9.83
N MET A 402 7.80 2.29 -8.53
CA MET A 402 8.19 1.37 -7.45
C MET A 402 7.00 1.17 -6.50
N THR A 403 6.77 -0.07 -6.06
CA THR A 403 5.70 -0.40 -5.12
C THR A 403 5.89 0.35 -3.80
N GLY A 404 4.90 1.14 -3.41
CA GLY A 404 4.90 1.86 -2.13
C GLY A 404 5.87 3.04 -2.02
N VAL A 405 6.64 3.36 -3.06
CA VAL A 405 7.58 4.49 -3.07
C VAL A 405 7.26 5.43 -4.21
N LYS A 406 6.85 6.65 -3.87
CA LYS A 406 6.75 7.72 -4.85
C LYS A 406 8.13 8.33 -5.04
N THR A 407 8.54 8.46 -6.28
CA THR A 407 9.78 9.15 -6.64
C THR A 407 9.54 10.08 -7.80
N THR A 408 10.30 11.18 -7.82
CA THR A 408 10.34 12.11 -8.93
C THR A 408 11.80 12.28 -9.31
N THR A 409 12.16 12.21 -10.58
CA THR A 409 13.57 12.39 -10.98
C THR A 409 13.87 13.85 -11.28
N ALA A 410 13.29 14.38 -12.35
CA ALA A 410 13.43 15.77 -12.74
C ALA A 410 12.18 16.27 -13.50
N GLN A 411 11.96 17.57 -13.43
CA GLN A 411 11.04 18.32 -14.27
C GLN A 411 11.87 19.09 -15.31
N LEU A 412 11.72 18.69 -16.57
CA LEU A 412 12.40 19.33 -17.70
C LEU A 412 11.54 20.47 -18.26
N PRO A 413 12.16 21.53 -18.79
CA PRO A 413 11.40 22.62 -19.36
C PRO A 413 10.73 22.21 -20.68
N GLY A 414 9.57 22.80 -21.00
CA GLY A 414 8.83 22.51 -22.24
C GLY A 414 7.89 21.29 -22.21
N THR A 415 7.89 20.46 -21.15
CA THR A 415 6.90 19.39 -20.97
C THR A 415 5.52 19.98 -20.64
N GLY A 416 4.55 19.93 -21.57
CA GLY A 416 3.18 20.46 -21.36
C GLY A 416 2.65 21.41 -22.45
N GLY A 417 3.45 21.73 -23.48
CA GLY A 417 2.97 22.35 -24.72
C GLY A 417 3.02 23.88 -24.80
N ARG A 418 4.20 24.43 -25.12
CA ARG A 418 4.53 25.46 -26.15
C ARG A 418 5.96 25.97 -25.93
N GLY A 419 6.82 25.83 -26.96
CA GLY A 419 8.13 26.50 -27.08
C GLY A 419 9.36 25.63 -26.81
N ALA A 420 10.46 25.99 -27.48
CA ALA A 420 11.81 25.55 -27.11
C ALA A 420 12.17 26.21 -25.78
N ALA A 421 12.51 25.40 -24.78
CA ALA A 421 13.01 25.91 -23.52
C ALA A 421 14.42 25.34 -23.33
N GLU A 422 15.39 26.23 -23.33
CA GLU A 422 16.80 25.89 -23.19
C GLU A 422 17.04 25.28 -21.80
N LEU A 423 17.81 24.18 -21.77
CA LEU A 423 18.28 23.62 -20.50
C LEU A 423 19.21 24.64 -19.85
N GLY A 424 18.95 24.94 -18.57
CA GLY A 424 19.72 25.90 -17.82
C GLY A 424 19.51 25.74 -16.33
N ALA A 425 20.35 26.45 -15.57
CA ALA A 425 20.43 26.40 -14.11
C ALA A 425 19.07 26.56 -13.40
N ASP A 426 18.19 27.40 -13.93
CA ASP A 426 16.89 27.73 -13.33
C ASP A 426 15.69 27.04 -14.02
N THR A 427 15.90 26.42 -15.18
CA THR A 427 14.80 25.85 -15.99
C THR A 427 14.56 24.37 -15.70
N VAL A 428 15.56 23.68 -15.14
CA VAL A 428 15.46 22.27 -14.73
C VAL A 428 15.32 22.20 -13.21
N LYS A 429 14.33 21.44 -12.74
CA LYS A 429 14.20 21.07 -11.33
C LYS A 429 14.44 19.58 -11.16
N ALA A 430 15.14 19.17 -10.11
CA ALA A 430 15.42 17.78 -9.82
C ALA A 430 15.26 17.48 -8.33
N SER A 431 15.01 16.21 -8.01
CA SER A 431 15.06 15.73 -6.62
C SER A 431 16.44 15.13 -6.31
N PRO A 432 16.82 14.97 -5.03
CA PRO A 432 18.03 14.23 -4.66
C PRO A 432 18.04 12.81 -5.22
N PHE A 433 16.91 12.11 -5.20
CA PHE A 433 16.78 10.80 -5.84
C PHE A 433 17.09 10.85 -7.34
N GLY A 434 16.52 11.78 -8.09
CA GLY A 434 16.78 11.94 -9.53
C GLY A 434 18.24 12.25 -9.83
N MET A 435 18.85 13.10 -9.00
CA MET A 435 20.26 13.46 -9.10
C MET A 435 21.20 12.30 -8.76
N ALA A 436 20.81 11.41 -7.85
CA ALA A 436 21.57 10.19 -7.55
C ALA A 436 21.44 9.14 -8.67
N VAL A 437 20.27 9.03 -9.31
CA VAL A 437 20.08 8.23 -10.54
C VAL A 437 20.96 8.77 -11.67
N LEU A 438 20.99 10.09 -11.86
CA LEU A 438 21.88 10.76 -12.82
C LEU A 438 23.35 10.44 -12.55
N ALA A 439 23.81 10.60 -11.30
CA ALA A 439 25.19 10.29 -10.92
C ALA A 439 25.54 8.81 -11.17
N SER A 440 24.61 7.89 -10.89
CA SER A 440 24.74 6.46 -11.16
C SER A 440 24.87 6.17 -12.67
N ALA A 441 24.04 6.84 -13.48
CA ALA A 441 24.09 6.73 -14.93
C ALA A 441 25.41 7.29 -15.50
N ILE A 442 25.92 8.41 -14.99
CA ILE A 442 27.23 8.95 -15.36
C ILE A 442 28.36 7.99 -14.95
N ALA A 443 28.28 7.36 -13.79
CA ALA A 443 29.28 6.40 -13.35
C ALA A 443 29.31 5.16 -14.26
N LYS A 444 28.13 4.63 -14.63
CA LYS A 444 28.01 3.40 -15.42
C LYS A 444 28.09 3.61 -16.94
N GLY A 445 27.69 4.78 -17.43
CA GLY A 445 27.45 5.07 -18.85
C GLY A 445 26.02 4.79 -19.31
N ARG A 446 25.14 4.32 -18.42
CA ARG A 446 23.71 4.06 -18.66
C ARG A 446 22.94 4.01 -17.35
N THR A 447 21.66 4.37 -17.35
CA THR A 447 20.82 4.18 -16.17
C THR A 447 20.53 2.70 -15.88
N THR A 448 20.61 2.32 -14.61
CA THR A 448 20.05 1.05 -14.12
C THR A 448 18.75 1.37 -13.39
N ALA A 449 17.68 0.65 -13.71
CA ALA A 449 16.39 0.90 -13.09
C ALA A 449 16.50 0.71 -11.55
N PRO A 450 16.14 1.73 -10.76
CA PRO A 450 16.28 1.68 -9.33
C PRO A 450 15.28 0.72 -8.68
N TYR A 451 15.61 0.23 -7.49
CA TYR A 451 14.71 -0.62 -6.70
C TYR A 451 14.96 -0.49 -5.20
N VAL A 452 13.90 -0.71 -4.42
CA VAL A 452 13.93 -0.69 -2.94
C VAL A 452 13.81 -2.09 -2.35
N VAL A 453 13.15 -3.02 -3.05
CA VAL A 453 13.07 -4.43 -2.67
C VAL A 453 13.56 -5.29 -3.83
N GLN A 454 14.46 -6.24 -3.55
CA GLN A 454 15.03 -7.12 -4.55
C GLN A 454 13.94 -7.92 -5.28
N GLY A 455 14.03 -7.99 -6.60
CA GLY A 455 13.00 -8.61 -7.45
C GLY A 455 11.83 -7.69 -7.80
N GLN A 456 11.75 -6.48 -7.24
CA GLN A 456 10.76 -5.45 -7.56
C GLN A 456 11.44 -4.24 -8.23
N THR A 457 12.09 -4.49 -9.36
CA THR A 457 12.75 -3.42 -10.13
C THR A 457 11.74 -2.45 -10.72
N ALA A 458 12.05 -1.15 -10.66
CA ALA A 458 11.16 -0.14 -11.20
C ALA A 458 10.91 -0.32 -12.71
N LYS A 459 9.68 -0.08 -13.13
CA LYS A 459 9.35 0.05 -14.55
C LYS A 459 9.56 1.52 -14.97
N PRO A 460 10.51 1.80 -15.88
CA PRO A 460 10.75 3.16 -16.35
C PRO A 460 9.62 3.62 -17.30
N SER A 461 9.28 4.91 -17.28
CA SER A 461 8.31 5.51 -18.21
C SER A 461 8.87 5.75 -19.62
N ALA A 462 10.20 5.72 -19.77
CA ALA A 462 10.90 5.85 -21.04
C ALA A 462 11.94 4.72 -21.20
N PRO A 463 12.31 4.33 -22.44
CA PRO A 463 13.37 3.36 -22.67
C PRO A 463 14.70 3.82 -22.06
N LEU A 464 15.34 2.94 -21.29
CA LEU A 464 16.72 3.16 -20.85
C LEU A 464 17.68 2.80 -21.98
N GLY A 465 18.74 3.58 -22.15
CA GLY A 465 19.74 3.41 -23.19
C GLY A 465 21.14 3.77 -22.71
N GLU A 466 22.11 3.65 -23.61
CA GLU A 466 23.46 4.16 -23.38
C GLU A 466 23.46 5.69 -23.45
N VAL A 467 24.26 6.32 -22.59
CA VAL A 467 24.51 7.76 -22.62
C VAL A 467 25.44 8.06 -23.78
N ASP A 468 25.21 9.18 -24.48
CA ASP A 468 26.12 9.65 -25.52
C ASP A 468 27.56 9.77 -24.99
N GLU A 469 28.51 9.14 -25.69
CA GLU A 469 29.89 9.00 -25.23
C GLU A 469 30.60 10.37 -25.09
N LYS A 470 30.29 11.32 -25.98
CA LYS A 470 30.89 12.65 -25.94
C LYS A 470 30.41 13.42 -24.70
N ILE A 471 29.10 13.41 -24.46
CA ILE A 471 28.49 14.02 -23.27
C ILE A 471 29.08 13.37 -22.01
N LEU A 472 29.11 12.04 -21.96
CA LEU A 472 29.60 11.28 -20.82
C LEU A 472 31.06 11.60 -20.49
N LYS A 473 31.92 11.67 -21.52
CA LYS A 473 33.35 11.99 -21.36
C LYS A 473 33.56 13.41 -20.84
N ALA A 474 32.83 14.38 -21.39
CA ALA A 474 32.91 15.78 -20.97
C ALA A 474 32.48 15.97 -19.51
N VAL A 475 31.34 15.39 -19.12
CA VAL A 475 30.82 15.47 -17.74
C VAL A 475 31.77 14.78 -16.76
N ARG A 476 32.29 13.59 -17.08
CA ARG A 476 33.26 12.89 -16.21
C ARG A 476 34.56 13.67 -16.04
N ALA A 477 35.08 14.27 -17.11
CA ALA A 477 36.27 15.11 -17.03
C ALA A 477 36.05 16.33 -16.11
N LYS A 478 34.85 16.93 -16.16
CA LYS A 478 34.49 18.02 -15.25
C LYS A 478 34.34 17.54 -13.80
N MET A 479 33.75 16.37 -13.56
CA MET A 479 33.68 15.76 -12.23
C MET A 479 35.07 15.52 -11.62
N ASP A 480 36.02 15.08 -12.43
CA ASP A 480 37.42 14.90 -12.03
C ASP A 480 38.10 16.24 -11.73
N ALA A 481 37.87 17.27 -12.56
CA ALA A 481 38.43 18.60 -12.33
C ALA A 481 37.86 19.26 -11.07
N THR A 482 36.57 19.07 -10.78
CA THR A 482 35.92 19.59 -9.58
C THR A 482 36.51 18.98 -8.30
N VAL A 483 36.78 17.67 -8.28
CA VAL A 483 37.44 17.00 -7.15
C VAL A 483 38.94 16.84 -7.43
N SER A 484 39.62 17.98 -7.53
CA SER A 484 41.07 18.08 -7.72
C SER A 484 41.69 19.02 -6.68
N PRO A 485 43.02 19.03 -6.46
CA PRO A 485 43.66 19.89 -5.46
C PRO A 485 43.38 21.39 -5.63
N SER A 486 43.00 21.83 -6.83
CA SER A 486 42.64 23.22 -7.14
C SER A 486 41.16 23.39 -7.53
N GLY A 487 40.34 22.34 -7.40
CA GLY A 487 38.93 22.36 -7.75
C GLY A 487 38.03 22.74 -6.58
N ASP A 488 36.78 23.09 -6.89
CA ASP A 488 35.78 23.53 -5.89
C ASP A 488 35.46 22.48 -4.82
N GLY A 489 35.74 21.20 -5.09
CA GLY A 489 35.61 20.08 -4.15
C GLY A 489 36.94 19.56 -3.60
N SER A 490 37.97 20.41 -3.50
CA SER A 490 39.34 20.01 -3.10
C SER A 490 39.42 19.23 -1.78
N ASP A 491 38.53 19.51 -0.84
CA ASP A 491 38.46 18.83 0.46
C ASP A 491 38.09 17.34 0.36
N LEU A 492 37.54 16.92 -0.78
CA LEU A 492 37.12 15.55 -1.05
C LEU A 492 38.16 14.74 -1.81
N VAL A 493 39.30 15.31 -2.21
CA VAL A 493 40.33 14.63 -3.02
C VAL A 493 40.81 13.32 -2.37
N SER A 494 40.98 13.30 -1.04
CA SER A 494 41.43 12.11 -0.30
C SER A 494 40.41 10.96 -0.33
N THR A 495 39.14 11.25 -0.59
CA THR A 495 38.04 10.27 -0.61
C THR A 495 38.00 9.48 -1.92
N LYS A 496 38.71 9.93 -2.96
CA LYS A 496 38.69 9.40 -4.34
C LYS A 496 37.30 9.44 -5.01
N ALA A 497 36.38 10.24 -4.48
CA ALA A 497 35.11 10.50 -5.14
C ALA A 497 35.31 11.37 -6.39
N LYS A 498 34.40 11.23 -7.34
CA LYS A 498 34.27 12.12 -8.50
C LYS A 498 32.92 12.82 -8.38
N GLY A 499 32.84 14.11 -8.63
CA GLY A 499 31.58 14.83 -8.41
C GLY A 499 31.51 16.22 -8.99
N LEU A 500 30.30 16.75 -9.11
CA LEU A 500 30.02 18.15 -9.42
C LEU A 500 29.50 18.84 -8.16
N VAL A 501 29.88 20.09 -7.97
CA VAL A 501 29.36 20.98 -6.91
C VAL A 501 28.83 22.25 -7.54
N GLY A 502 27.75 22.80 -6.98
CA GLY A 502 27.19 24.07 -7.45
C GLY A 502 26.16 24.62 -6.47
N THR A 503 25.95 25.94 -6.49
CA THR A 503 24.94 26.61 -5.66
C THR A 503 24.22 27.67 -6.47
N ASN A 504 22.89 27.78 -6.31
CA ASN A 504 22.11 28.83 -6.96
C ASN A 504 21.99 30.07 -6.06
N GLY A 505 22.99 30.96 -6.12
CA GLY A 505 23.04 32.12 -5.23
C GLY A 505 23.34 31.78 -3.76
N PRO A 506 23.23 32.76 -2.86
CA PRO A 506 23.66 32.62 -1.45
C PRO A 506 22.75 31.71 -0.63
N GLU A 507 21.46 31.59 -0.99
CA GLU A 507 20.45 30.78 -0.31
C GLU A 507 20.23 29.39 -0.94
N GLY A 508 20.89 29.11 -2.08
CA GLY A 508 20.83 27.82 -2.74
C GLY A 508 19.61 27.59 -3.65
N PRO A 509 19.32 26.33 -4.02
CA PRO A 509 19.91 25.10 -3.45
C PRO A 509 21.39 24.94 -3.78
N GLY A 510 22.12 24.36 -2.83
CA GLY A 510 23.47 23.86 -2.96
C GLY A 510 23.46 22.36 -3.20
N TRP A 511 24.23 21.92 -4.18
CA TRP A 511 24.27 20.53 -4.64
C TRP A 511 25.69 19.99 -4.62
N PHE A 512 25.81 18.73 -4.19
CA PHE A 512 26.95 17.88 -4.55
C PHE A 512 26.41 16.56 -5.11
N ILE A 513 26.82 16.19 -6.32
CA ILE A 513 26.46 14.92 -6.94
C ILE A 513 27.71 14.19 -7.36
N GLY A 514 27.77 12.87 -7.16
CA GLY A 514 29.00 12.15 -7.42
C GLY A 514 28.90 10.65 -7.28
N TYR A 515 30.04 10.00 -7.45
CA TYR A 515 30.18 8.57 -7.22
C TYR A 515 31.58 8.22 -6.71
N ARG A 516 31.66 7.11 -5.97
CA ARG A 516 32.88 6.48 -5.46
C ARG A 516 32.70 4.96 -5.46
N GLY A 517 33.52 4.25 -6.23
CA GLY A 517 33.36 2.80 -6.39
C GLY A 517 31.97 2.46 -6.93
N ASP A 518 31.25 1.58 -6.25
CA ASP A 518 29.87 1.20 -6.63
C ASP A 518 28.79 2.12 -6.04
N GLN A 519 29.13 3.20 -5.34
CA GLN A 519 28.16 4.10 -4.74
C GLN A 519 28.06 5.39 -5.55
N ALA A 520 26.86 5.71 -6.04
CA ALA A 520 26.49 7.01 -6.56
C ALA A 520 25.60 7.73 -5.56
N PHE A 521 25.73 9.04 -5.44
CA PHE A 521 25.01 9.79 -4.44
C PHE A 521 24.71 11.22 -4.90
N ALA A 522 23.69 11.81 -4.30
CA ALA A 522 23.35 13.21 -4.46
C ALA A 522 22.97 13.81 -3.11
N ILE A 523 23.43 15.04 -2.89
CA ILE A 523 23.24 15.81 -1.69
C ILE A 523 22.63 17.15 -2.09
N MET A 524 21.56 17.53 -1.42
CA MET A 524 20.92 18.83 -1.56
C MET A 524 20.87 19.52 -0.21
N VAL A 525 21.27 20.79 -0.18
CA VAL A 525 21.17 21.67 0.98
C VAL A 525 20.51 22.98 0.54
N THR A 526 19.65 23.56 1.37
CA THR A 526 19.07 24.89 1.11
C THR A 526 19.33 25.83 2.28
N GLY A 527 19.32 27.14 2.03
CA GLY A 527 19.67 28.17 2.99
C GLY A 527 21.09 28.72 2.75
N GLU A 528 21.50 29.64 3.63
CA GLU A 528 22.76 30.37 3.48
C GLU A 528 23.97 29.45 3.31
N ARG A 529 24.87 29.71 2.36
CA ARG A 529 26.10 28.89 2.19
C ARG A 529 25.83 27.40 1.90
N SER A 530 24.66 27.06 1.37
CA SER A 530 24.26 25.69 1.03
C SER A 530 25.27 24.95 0.14
N GLY A 531 25.98 25.63 -0.76
CA GLY A 531 27.08 25.03 -1.54
C GLY A 531 28.17 24.40 -0.66
N ALA A 532 28.68 25.15 0.33
CA ALA A 532 29.64 24.63 1.29
C ALA A 532 29.03 23.55 2.20
N GLY A 533 27.75 23.71 2.58
CA GLY A 533 27.01 22.70 3.32
C GLY A 533 26.96 21.36 2.58
N SER A 534 26.72 21.37 1.28
CA SER A 534 26.68 20.13 0.47
C SER A 534 28.02 19.38 0.46
N LEU A 535 29.14 20.11 0.41
CA LEU A 535 30.50 19.53 0.54
C LEU A 535 30.78 19.03 1.95
N GLN A 536 30.28 19.70 2.99
CA GLN A 536 30.41 19.25 4.37
C GLN A 536 29.71 17.90 4.58
N VAL A 537 28.47 17.75 4.09
CA VAL A 537 27.72 16.48 4.15
C VAL A 537 28.47 15.40 3.36
N ALA A 538 28.98 15.73 2.16
CA ALA A 538 29.76 14.80 1.36
C ALA A 538 31.00 14.32 2.11
N GLY A 539 31.73 15.25 2.75
CA GLY A 539 32.91 14.95 3.55
C GLY A 539 32.58 14.11 4.78
N ALA A 540 31.45 14.35 5.43
CA ALA A 540 31.00 13.56 6.58
C ALA A 540 30.64 12.11 6.20
N TYR A 541 30.04 11.91 5.03
CA TYR A 541 29.68 10.58 4.52
C TYR A 541 30.87 9.80 3.95
N LEU A 542 31.80 10.48 3.28
CA LEU A 542 32.88 9.83 2.53
C LEU A 542 34.15 9.55 3.34
N LYS A 543 34.33 10.20 4.50
CA LYS A 543 35.41 9.92 5.46
C LYS A 543 35.11 8.66 6.24
#